data_AF-F0Z9G8-F1
#
_entry.id   AF-F0Z9G8-F1
#
_cell.length_a   1.000
_cell.length_b   1.000
_cell.length_c   1.000
_cell.angle_alpha   90.00
_cell.angle_beta   90.00
_cell.angle_gamma   90.00
#
_symmetry.space_group_name_H-M   'P 1'
#
loop_
_entity.id
_entity.type
_entity.pdbx_description
1 polymer ?
#
loop_
_entity_poly.entity_id
_entity_poly.type
_entity_poly.pdbx_seq_one_letter_code
_entity_poly.pdbx_strand_id
1 'polypeptide(L)'
;MAVLCSICSTNESKYVCPKCRIVKYCSVNCFTKHKEQSHPENSAPKTTKTTNNRVNTSDDNNNNNNNTTNHNEIVNRTDEELYNSDNSSSESDNSVESSSENETDNESDSEMEIEQPPPPQKKPINEPKDSKFTESLDYFKKVSDEQFEKLSNSKYINSVITHKQLKSLILEVDEQPNDFDRIRLLQEYRKKIPEFNEFILKVLATIDCLDTLTIDNDGNLIKK
;
A
#
# COMPACT_ATOMS: atom_id res chain seq x y z
N MET A 1 34.81 6.35 1.48
CA MET A 1 34.11 6.23 2.78
C MET A 1 33.76 4.77 2.98
N ALA A 2 34.20 4.17 4.08
CA ALA A 2 33.83 2.79 4.38
C ALA A 2 32.38 2.73 4.87
N VAL A 3 31.62 1.76 4.38
CA VAL A 3 30.22 1.57 4.79
C VAL A 3 30.20 0.64 6.00
N LEU A 4 29.61 1.07 7.11
CA LEU A 4 29.53 0.27 8.34
C LEU A 4 28.51 -0.87 8.22
N CYS A 5 28.70 -1.91 9.02
CA CYS A 5 27.77 -3.02 9.18
C CYS A 5 26.41 -2.54 9.69
N SER A 6 25.33 -2.82 8.96
CA SER A 6 23.96 -2.43 9.35
C SER A 6 23.41 -3.19 10.57
N ILE A 7 24.10 -4.25 11.02
CA ILE A 7 23.66 -5.10 12.14
C ILE A 7 24.34 -4.74 13.46
N CYS A 8 25.62 -4.38 13.43
CA CYS A 8 26.36 -4.04 14.66
C CYS A 8 26.88 -2.60 14.69
N SER A 9 26.83 -1.87 13.57
CA SER A 9 27.29 -0.48 13.42
C SER A 9 28.72 -0.19 13.91
N THR A 10 29.51 -1.23 14.18
CA THR A 10 30.83 -1.10 14.82
C THR A 10 31.96 -1.30 13.82
N ASN A 11 31.81 -2.29 12.92
CA ASN A 11 32.84 -2.66 11.96
C ASN A 11 32.43 -2.27 10.55
N GLU A 12 33.42 -2.07 9.68
CA GLU A 12 33.20 -1.93 8.25
C GLU A 12 32.54 -3.19 7.67
N SER A 13 31.58 -2.97 6.77
CA SER A 13 30.87 -4.05 6.08
C SER A 13 31.77 -4.72 5.05
N LYS A 14 31.72 -6.05 5.02
CA LYS A 14 32.54 -6.89 4.12
C LYS A 14 31.69 -7.66 3.12
N TYR A 15 30.41 -7.88 3.46
CA TYR A 15 29.52 -8.76 2.70
C TYR A 15 28.14 -8.10 2.56
N VAL A 16 27.39 -8.57 1.56
CA VAL A 16 26.02 -8.14 1.27
C VAL A 16 25.10 -9.35 1.32
N CYS A 17 23.89 -9.20 1.88
CA CYS A 17 22.92 -10.30 1.93
C CYS A 17 22.46 -10.67 0.51
N PRO A 18 22.54 -11.94 0.07
CA PRO A 18 22.13 -12.34 -1.29
C PRO A 18 20.61 -12.25 -1.50
N LYS A 19 19.82 -12.35 -0.43
CA LYS A 19 18.35 -12.25 -0.46
C LYS A 19 17.89 -10.79 -0.51
N CYS A 20 18.28 -9.97 0.48
CA CYS A 20 17.88 -8.56 0.52
C CYS A 20 18.65 -7.68 -0.45
N ARG A 21 19.92 -7.97 -0.74
CA ARG A 21 20.89 -7.12 -1.45
C ARG A 21 21.15 -5.72 -0.85
N ILE A 22 20.34 -5.31 0.11
CA ILE A 22 20.38 -4.00 0.78
C ILE A 22 21.24 -4.05 2.05
N VAL A 23 21.08 -5.09 2.87
CA VAL A 23 21.77 -5.20 4.16
C VAL A 23 23.23 -5.61 3.98
N LYS A 24 24.14 -4.76 4.47
CA LYS A 24 25.59 -5.01 4.48
C LYS A 24 26.05 -5.38 5.87
N TYR A 25 26.91 -6.40 5.99
CA TYR A 25 27.34 -6.92 7.27
C TYR A 25 28.85 -7.22 7.31
N CYS A 26 29.43 -7.20 8.51
CA CYS A 26 30.87 -7.41 8.69
C CYS A 26 31.26 -8.88 8.88
N SER A 27 30.35 -9.75 9.32
CA SER A 27 30.65 -11.15 9.67
C SER A 27 29.43 -12.07 9.58
N VAL A 28 29.67 -13.39 9.54
CA VAL A 28 28.63 -14.43 9.53
C VAL A 28 27.69 -14.32 10.73
N ASN A 29 28.19 -13.94 11.92
CA ASN A 29 27.35 -13.72 13.10
C ASN A 29 26.31 -12.61 12.88
N CYS A 30 26.69 -11.54 12.19
CA CYS A 30 25.75 -10.47 11.81
C CYS A 30 24.75 -10.94 10.75
N PHE A 31 25.19 -11.80 9.82
CA PHE A 31 24.29 -12.42 8.85
C PHE A 31 23.23 -13.32 9.49
N THR A 32 23.59 -14.15 10.48
CA THR A 32 22.63 -15.01 11.18
C THR A 32 21.56 -14.18 11.89
N LYS A 33 21.96 -13.12 12.61
CA LYS A 33 21.02 -12.19 13.26
C LYS A 33 20.09 -11.52 12.25
N HIS A 34 20.63 -11.05 11.13
CA HIS A 34 19.83 -10.49 10.04
C HIS A 34 18.84 -11.51 9.48
N LYS A 35 19.29 -12.74 9.23
CA LYS A 35 18.46 -13.81 8.66
C LYS A 35 17.27 -14.14 9.57
N GLU A 36 17.48 -14.22 10.89
CA GLU A 36 16.41 -14.50 11.86
C GLU A 36 15.36 -13.38 11.92
N GLN A 37 15.77 -12.12 11.78
CA GLN A 37 14.88 -10.96 11.88
C GLN A 37 14.16 -10.63 10.57
N SER A 38 14.84 -10.81 9.43
CA SER A 38 14.36 -10.31 8.12
C SER A 38 13.91 -11.41 7.16
N HIS A 39 14.25 -12.67 7.44
CA HIS A 39 13.85 -13.83 6.63
C HIS A 39 13.41 -15.00 7.51
N PRO A 40 12.26 -14.88 8.20
CA PRO A 40 11.66 -16.01 8.93
C PRO A 40 11.06 -17.01 7.93
N GLU A 41 11.88 -17.58 7.05
CA GLU A 41 11.47 -18.74 6.26
C GLU A 41 11.56 -19.97 7.16
N ASN A 42 10.43 -20.33 7.76
CA ASN A 42 10.16 -21.61 8.42
C ASN A 42 11.30 -22.13 9.30
N SER A 43 11.43 -21.55 10.49
CA SER A 43 12.13 -22.18 11.61
C SER A 43 11.35 -23.40 12.12
N ALA A 44 11.26 -24.46 11.31
CA ALA A 44 11.00 -25.78 11.85
C ALA A 44 12.23 -26.17 12.71
N PRO A 45 12.06 -26.52 13.99
CA PRO A 45 13.18 -26.74 14.90
C PRO A 45 13.89 -28.04 14.51
N LYS A 46 15.03 -27.94 13.83
CA LYS A 46 15.97 -29.07 13.70
C LYS A 46 16.82 -29.17 14.95
N THR A 47 16.31 -29.96 15.89
CA THR A 47 17.03 -30.90 16.76
C THR A 47 18.56 -30.84 16.71
N THR A 48 19.17 -30.15 17.67
CA THR A 48 20.51 -30.49 18.16
C THR A 48 20.36 -31.43 19.36
N LYS A 49 20.64 -32.71 19.13
CA LYS A 49 20.89 -33.71 20.18
C LYS A 49 22.09 -33.25 21.02
N THR A 50 21.90 -33.02 22.32
CA THR A 50 22.95 -33.16 23.35
C THR A 50 22.27 -33.53 24.68
N THR A 51 22.15 -34.84 24.87
CA THR A 51 22.48 -35.65 26.06
C THR A 51 22.28 -35.06 27.48
N ASN A 52 21.37 -35.72 28.22
CA ASN A 52 21.29 -35.98 29.67
C ASN A 52 21.32 -34.81 30.69
N ASN A 53 20.22 -34.58 31.41
CA ASN A 53 19.97 -35.28 32.69
C ASN A 53 18.58 -35.02 33.32
N ARG A 54 18.05 -36.14 33.83
CA ARG A 54 16.97 -36.42 34.80
C ARG A 54 16.51 -35.32 35.81
N VAL A 55 15.17 -35.18 35.87
CA VAL A 55 14.24 -35.51 36.99
C VAL A 55 13.83 -34.44 38.04
N ASN A 56 12.51 -34.52 38.33
CA ASN A 56 11.67 -34.04 39.46
C ASN A 56 10.95 -32.69 39.27
N THR A 57 9.64 -32.68 38.94
CA THR A 57 8.43 -32.86 39.79
C THR A 57 8.20 -31.73 40.80
N SER A 58 7.05 -31.07 40.64
CA SER A 58 6.04 -30.68 41.66
C SER A 58 5.30 -29.45 41.11
N ASP A 59 4.05 -29.65 40.72
CA ASP A 59 2.85 -29.35 41.53
C ASP A 59 2.47 -27.87 41.38
N ASP A 60 1.34 -27.64 40.69
CA ASP A 60 0.36 -26.56 40.89
C ASP A 60 -0.35 -26.25 39.56
N ASN A 61 -1.54 -26.82 39.36
CA ASN A 61 -2.74 -25.99 39.38
C ASN A 61 -4.02 -26.82 39.27
N ASN A 62 -4.70 -26.79 40.41
CA ASN A 62 -6.02 -27.29 40.67
C ASN A 62 -7.06 -26.23 40.25
N ASN A 63 -8.25 -26.74 39.90
CA ASN A 63 -9.57 -26.15 40.16
C ASN A 63 -10.23 -25.20 39.13
N ASN A 64 -11.12 -25.83 38.34
CA ASN A 64 -12.60 -25.72 38.40
C ASN A 64 -13.39 -24.49 37.88
N ASN A 65 -14.30 -24.87 36.97
CA ASN A 65 -15.76 -24.70 36.98
C ASN A 65 -16.45 -23.39 36.59
N ASN A 66 -17.16 -23.51 35.45
CA ASN A 66 -18.61 -23.44 35.24
C ASN A 66 -19.39 -22.10 35.32
N ASN A 67 -20.10 -21.88 34.19
CA ASN A 67 -21.47 -21.38 34.01
C ASN A 67 -21.94 -20.15 34.79
N THR A 68 -22.41 -19.14 34.07
CA THR A 68 -23.66 -18.45 34.41
C THR A 68 -24.34 -17.89 33.15
N THR A 69 -25.45 -18.52 32.79
CA THR A 69 -26.56 -17.97 32.01
C THR A 69 -27.04 -16.67 32.64
N ASN A 70 -27.20 -15.58 31.87
CA ASN A 70 -28.23 -14.61 32.23
C ASN A 70 -28.90 -13.97 31.01
N HIS A 71 -30.20 -14.22 30.97
CA HIS A 71 -31.23 -13.63 30.14
C HIS A 71 -31.50 -12.22 30.67
N ASN A 72 -31.71 -11.23 29.80
CA ASN A 72 -32.62 -10.13 30.11
C ASN A 72 -33.10 -9.46 28.82
N GLU A 73 -34.36 -9.78 28.49
CA GLU A 73 -35.25 -8.96 27.70
C GLU A 73 -35.54 -7.67 28.48
N ILE A 74 -35.42 -6.49 27.85
CA ILE A 74 -36.34 -5.39 28.10
C ILE A 74 -36.70 -4.75 26.76
N VAL A 75 -37.97 -4.90 26.45
CA VAL A 75 -38.78 -4.28 25.42
C VAL A 75 -38.90 -2.79 25.72
N ASN A 76 -38.76 -1.92 24.71
CA ASN A 76 -39.48 -0.64 24.68
C ASN A 76 -39.78 -0.23 23.23
N ARG A 77 -41.06 -0.37 22.90
CA ARG A 77 -41.79 0.26 21.79
C ARG A 77 -42.17 1.69 22.16
N THR A 78 -42.16 2.58 21.18
CA THR A 78 -43.16 3.62 20.83
C THR A 78 -42.62 4.21 19.52
N ASP A 79 -43.20 3.91 18.35
CA ASP A 79 -44.42 4.47 17.74
C ASP A 79 -44.22 5.87 17.15
N GLU A 80 -44.55 5.94 15.86
CA GLU A 80 -45.03 7.09 15.08
C GLU A 80 -44.15 8.34 14.94
N GLU A 81 -43.61 8.54 13.74
CA GLU A 81 -44.22 9.56 12.87
C GLU A 81 -43.96 9.26 11.39
N LEU A 82 -45.07 9.23 10.66
CA LEU A 82 -45.15 9.15 9.20
C LEU A 82 -44.59 10.43 8.57
N TYR A 83 -43.70 10.29 7.59
CA TYR A 83 -43.73 11.20 6.45
C TYR A 83 -43.41 10.45 5.16
N ASN A 84 -44.48 10.01 4.49
CA ASN A 84 -44.46 9.71 3.08
C ASN A 84 -44.42 11.03 2.31
N SER A 85 -43.51 11.15 1.37
CA SER A 85 -43.70 12.00 0.20
C SER A 85 -43.07 11.30 -0.99
N ASP A 86 -43.97 10.64 -1.72
CA ASP A 86 -43.82 10.31 -3.12
C ASP A 86 -43.29 11.52 -3.90
N ASN A 87 -42.26 11.32 -4.72
CA ASN A 87 -42.25 12.04 -5.99
C ASN A 87 -41.47 11.33 -7.09
N SER A 88 -42.26 10.88 -8.07
CA SER A 88 -41.99 10.87 -9.50
C SER A 88 -40.75 10.15 -10.02
N SER A 89 -41.03 8.89 -10.37
CA SER A 89 -40.72 8.31 -11.68
C SER A 89 -40.64 9.35 -12.82
N SER A 90 -39.51 9.36 -13.51
CA SER A 90 -39.48 9.68 -14.94
C SER A 90 -38.53 8.70 -15.61
N GLU A 91 -39.14 7.63 -16.10
CA GLU A 91 -38.61 6.81 -17.17
C GLU A 91 -38.49 7.69 -18.42
N SER A 92 -37.30 7.77 -18.98
CA SER A 92 -37.12 8.19 -20.36
C SER A 92 -36.22 7.18 -21.03
N ASP A 93 -36.88 6.21 -21.65
CA ASP A 93 -36.38 5.44 -22.78
C ASP A 93 -35.59 6.32 -23.73
N ASN A 94 -34.36 5.91 -24.05
CA ASN A 94 -33.71 6.35 -25.27
C ASN A 94 -33.05 5.15 -25.93
N SER A 95 -33.90 4.39 -26.60
CA SER A 95 -33.54 3.45 -27.66
C SER A 95 -33.12 4.24 -28.88
N VAL A 96 -31.82 4.24 -29.21
CA VAL A 96 -31.37 4.48 -30.59
C VAL A 96 -30.29 3.46 -30.92
N GLU A 97 -30.72 2.45 -31.67
CA GLU A 97 -29.89 1.66 -32.56
C GLU A 97 -29.09 2.58 -33.49
N SER A 98 -27.81 2.29 -33.68
CA SER A 98 -27.15 2.54 -34.97
C SER A 98 -25.98 1.59 -35.11
N SER A 99 -26.31 0.46 -35.73
CA SER A 99 -25.41 -0.43 -36.44
C SER A 99 -24.48 0.38 -37.34
N SER A 100 -23.17 0.13 -37.22
CA SER A 100 -22.24 0.35 -38.32
C SER A 100 -21.27 -0.82 -38.33
N GLU A 101 -21.72 -1.84 -39.05
CA GLU A 101 -20.88 -2.86 -39.66
C GLU A 101 -19.84 -2.15 -40.52
N ASN A 102 -18.56 -2.28 -40.18
CA ASN A 102 -17.48 -2.08 -41.12
C ASN A 102 -16.70 -3.39 -41.18
N GLU A 103 -17.25 -4.30 -41.98
CA GLU A 103 -16.46 -5.32 -42.65
C GLU A 103 -15.50 -4.60 -43.60
N THR A 104 -14.20 -4.74 -43.35
CA THR A 104 -13.21 -4.59 -44.41
C THR A 104 -12.30 -5.81 -44.34
N ASP A 105 -12.73 -6.83 -45.07
CA ASP A 105 -11.83 -7.82 -45.64
C ASP A 105 -10.76 -7.08 -46.45
N ASN A 106 -9.51 -7.26 -46.04
CA ASN A 106 -8.37 -7.06 -46.93
C ASN A 106 -7.39 -8.19 -46.65
N GLU A 107 -7.71 -9.35 -47.25
CA GLU A 107 -6.70 -10.30 -47.67
C GLU A 107 -5.75 -9.60 -48.64
N SER A 108 -4.49 -9.44 -48.22
CA SER A 108 -3.37 -9.21 -49.12
C SER A 108 -2.17 -9.93 -48.54
N ASP A 109 -2.21 -11.23 -48.79
CA ASP A 109 -1.07 -12.14 -48.74
C ASP A 109 0.08 -11.55 -49.57
N SER A 110 1.10 -11.07 -48.87
CA SER A 110 2.37 -10.65 -49.43
C SER A 110 3.46 -11.23 -48.55
N GLU A 111 3.93 -12.41 -48.92
CA GLU A 111 5.19 -13.00 -48.46
C GLU A 111 6.34 -12.03 -48.77
N MET A 112 6.62 -11.11 -47.84
CA MET A 112 7.91 -10.44 -47.76
C MET A 112 8.81 -11.27 -46.85
N GLU A 113 9.84 -11.83 -47.46
CA GLU A 113 11.00 -12.47 -46.84
C GLU A 113 11.66 -11.45 -45.89
N ILE A 114 11.27 -11.48 -44.61
CA ILE A 114 11.92 -10.68 -43.56
C ILE A 114 13.28 -11.31 -43.30
N GLU A 115 14.33 -10.71 -43.86
CA GLU A 115 15.69 -10.90 -43.36
C GLU A 115 15.65 -10.76 -41.83
N GLN A 116 15.99 -11.85 -41.13
CA GLN A 116 16.15 -11.82 -39.69
C GLN A 116 17.11 -10.68 -39.33
N PRO A 117 16.68 -9.65 -38.59
CA PRO A 117 17.63 -8.71 -38.04
C PRO A 117 18.60 -9.49 -37.15
N PRO A 118 19.90 -9.22 -37.22
CA PRO A 118 20.89 -9.95 -36.44
C PRO A 118 20.50 -9.93 -34.96
N PRO A 119 20.69 -11.04 -34.23
CA PRO A 119 20.30 -11.14 -32.84
C PRO A 119 20.87 -9.94 -32.07
N PRO A 120 20.04 -9.23 -31.27
CA PRO A 120 20.47 -8.03 -30.59
C PRO A 120 21.66 -8.37 -29.70
N GLN A 121 22.85 -7.95 -30.13
CA GLN A 121 24.05 -8.03 -29.33
C GLN A 121 23.78 -7.20 -28.09
N LYS A 122 23.68 -7.89 -26.95
CA LYS A 122 23.56 -7.30 -25.61
C LYS A 122 24.76 -6.39 -25.39
N LYS A 123 24.63 -5.12 -25.78
CA LYS A 123 25.50 -4.06 -25.27
C LYS A 123 25.34 -4.07 -23.75
N PRO A 124 26.43 -4.02 -22.97
CA PRO A 124 26.35 -3.93 -21.53
C PRO A 124 25.50 -2.70 -21.20
N ILE A 125 24.33 -2.96 -20.61
CA ILE A 125 23.46 -1.95 -20.04
C ILE A 125 24.29 -1.32 -18.93
N ASN A 126 24.80 -0.11 -19.20
CA ASN A 126 25.37 0.73 -18.17
C ASN A 126 24.25 0.99 -17.16
N GLU A 127 24.39 0.40 -15.98
CA GLU A 127 23.53 0.65 -14.84
C GLU A 127 23.38 2.17 -14.62
N PRO A 128 22.16 2.73 -14.62
CA PRO A 128 21.97 4.13 -14.28
C PRO A 128 22.38 4.33 -12.82
N LYS A 129 23.36 5.23 -12.63
CA LYS A 129 23.96 5.60 -11.34
C LYS A 129 23.05 6.49 -10.49
N ASP A 130 21.77 6.15 -10.37
CA ASP A 130 20.80 6.91 -9.57
C ASP A 130 20.58 6.23 -8.21
N SER A 131 21.66 6.07 -7.43
CA SER A 131 21.63 5.54 -6.07
C SER A 131 22.02 6.64 -5.08
N LYS A 132 21.19 7.70 -4.98
CA LYS A 132 21.31 8.75 -3.96
C LYS A 132 20.04 8.98 -3.12
N PHE A 133 18.99 8.18 -3.29
CA PHE A 133 17.71 8.43 -2.60
C PHE A 133 17.54 7.67 -1.27
N THR A 134 18.63 7.11 -0.70
CA THR A 134 18.55 6.34 0.56
C THR A 134 18.78 7.17 1.82
N GLU A 135 18.98 8.49 1.71
CA GLU A 135 19.18 9.35 2.88
C GLU A 135 17.84 9.91 3.39
N SER A 136 17.41 9.33 4.51
CA SER A 136 16.48 9.90 5.49
C SER A 136 14.98 9.88 5.11
N LEU A 137 14.34 8.73 5.34
CA LEU A 137 12.89 8.63 5.55
C LEU A 137 12.40 9.47 6.76
N ASP A 138 13.30 9.96 7.63
CA ASP A 138 12.95 10.93 8.68
C ASP A 138 12.62 12.33 8.12
N TYR A 139 12.80 12.57 6.82
CA TYR A 139 12.39 13.82 6.17
C TYR A 139 10.87 13.93 5.98
N PHE A 140 10.13 12.82 6.07
CA PHE A 140 8.68 12.86 5.86
C PHE A 140 7.97 13.51 7.06
N LYS A 141 7.44 14.71 6.84
CA LYS A 141 6.61 15.42 7.82
C LYS A 141 5.33 14.61 8.07
N LYS A 142 5.16 14.15 9.31
CA LYS A 142 3.89 13.56 9.77
C LYS A 142 2.81 14.64 9.82
N VAL A 143 1.60 14.26 9.45
CA VAL A 143 0.40 15.10 9.58
C VAL A 143 0.10 15.30 11.07
N SER A 144 -0.17 16.53 11.51
CA SER A 144 -0.56 16.82 12.90
C SER A 144 -2.02 16.43 13.17
N ASP A 145 -2.38 16.30 14.44
CA ASP A 145 -3.76 15.98 14.83
C ASP A 145 -4.77 17.04 14.34
N GLU A 146 -4.40 18.33 14.39
CA GLU A 146 -5.21 19.42 13.84
C GLU A 146 -5.41 19.30 12.33
N GLN A 147 -4.37 18.89 11.59
CA GLN A 147 -4.47 18.65 10.15
C GLN A 147 -5.35 17.42 9.86
N PHE A 148 -5.28 16.40 10.70
CA PHE A 148 -6.15 15.23 10.59
C PHE A 148 -7.61 15.59 10.84
N GLU A 149 -7.90 16.46 11.81
CA GLU A 149 -9.24 16.99 12.07
C GLU A 149 -9.79 17.80 10.88
N LYS A 150 -8.94 18.58 10.21
CA LYS A 150 -9.33 19.26 8.95
C LYS A 150 -9.74 18.26 7.86
N LEU A 151 -9.01 17.15 7.74
CA LEU A 151 -9.35 16.10 6.78
C LEU A 151 -10.66 15.40 7.13
N SER A 152 -10.89 15.07 8.40
CA SER A 152 -12.14 14.41 8.84
C SER A 152 -13.37 15.29 8.67
N ASN A 153 -13.23 16.62 8.79
CA ASN A 153 -14.32 17.57 8.60
C ASN A 153 -14.55 17.95 7.13
N SER A 154 -13.65 17.56 6.22
CA SER A 154 -13.77 17.89 4.80
C SER A 154 -14.86 17.06 4.12
N LYS A 155 -15.94 17.71 3.71
CA LYS A 155 -17.06 17.09 2.97
C LYS A 155 -16.60 16.44 1.67
N TYR A 156 -15.72 17.10 0.93
CA TYR A 156 -15.17 16.59 -0.33
C TYR A 156 -14.38 15.30 -0.09
N ILE A 157 -13.42 15.31 0.86
CA ILE A 157 -12.58 14.14 1.14
C ILE A 157 -13.43 12.95 1.57
N ASN A 158 -14.38 13.17 2.49
CA ASN A 158 -15.29 12.12 2.96
C ASN A 158 -16.15 11.55 1.82
N SER A 159 -16.60 12.38 0.87
CA SER A 159 -17.30 11.88 -0.31
C SER A 159 -16.38 11.04 -1.19
N VAL A 160 -15.17 11.53 -1.47
CA VAL A 160 -14.25 10.88 -2.40
C VAL A 160 -13.75 9.52 -1.90
N ILE A 161 -13.45 9.39 -0.61
CA ILE A 161 -12.97 8.12 -0.03
C ILE A 161 -14.06 7.03 0.01
N THR A 162 -15.33 7.37 -0.21
CA THR A 162 -16.40 6.35 -0.38
C THR A 162 -16.40 5.73 -1.77
N HIS A 163 -15.78 6.37 -2.77
CA HIS A 163 -15.68 5.80 -4.10
C HIS A 163 -14.75 4.57 -4.09
N LYS A 164 -15.31 3.44 -4.55
CA LYS A 164 -14.65 2.13 -4.52
C LYS A 164 -13.25 2.15 -5.15
N GLN A 165 -13.11 2.81 -6.30
CA GLN A 165 -11.84 2.85 -7.04
C GLN A 165 -10.75 3.59 -6.28
N LEU A 166 -10.98 4.84 -5.85
CA LEU A 166 -10.01 5.61 -5.07
C LEU A 166 -9.66 4.91 -3.75
N LYS A 167 -10.67 4.37 -3.05
CA LYS A 167 -10.44 3.60 -1.83
C LYS A 167 -9.51 2.41 -2.06
N SER A 168 -9.73 1.64 -3.13
CA SER A 168 -8.85 0.52 -3.48
C SER A 168 -7.41 0.97 -3.76
N LEU A 169 -7.21 2.07 -4.48
CA LEU A 169 -5.87 2.60 -4.76
C LEU A 169 -5.13 3.04 -3.49
N ILE A 170 -5.84 3.71 -2.56
CA ILE A 170 -5.26 4.13 -1.28
C ILE A 170 -4.84 2.91 -0.46
N LEU A 171 -5.72 1.90 -0.34
CA LEU A 171 -5.41 0.66 0.37
C LEU A 171 -4.25 -0.09 -0.27
N GLU A 172 -4.18 -0.16 -1.60
CA GLU A 172 -3.09 -0.83 -2.31
C GLU A 172 -1.73 -0.14 -2.06
N VAL A 173 -1.71 1.20 -1.93
CA VAL A 173 -0.52 1.93 -1.49
C VAL A 173 -0.18 1.59 -0.04
N ASP A 174 -1.14 1.63 0.88
CA ASP A 174 -0.88 1.39 2.31
C ASP A 174 -0.40 -0.06 2.59
N GLU A 175 -0.89 -1.04 1.83
CA GLU A 175 -0.53 -2.45 1.91
C GLU A 175 0.91 -2.75 1.48
N GLN A 176 1.59 -1.82 0.79
CA GLN A 176 2.99 -2.06 0.40
C GLN A 176 3.89 -2.14 1.66
N PRO A 177 4.77 -3.15 1.77
CA PRO A 177 5.55 -3.39 2.98
C PRO A 177 6.71 -2.40 3.17
N ASN A 178 7.20 -1.81 2.08
CA ASN A 178 8.33 -0.89 2.09
C ASN A 178 7.91 0.51 1.66
N ASP A 179 8.44 1.54 2.32
CA ASP A 179 8.11 2.92 1.98
C ASP A 179 8.55 3.32 0.56
N PHE A 180 9.62 2.71 0.03
CA PHE A 180 10.03 2.94 -1.35
C PHE A 180 8.96 2.49 -2.35
N ASP A 181 8.37 1.31 -2.12
CA ASP A 181 7.33 0.77 -2.98
C ASP A 181 6.04 1.59 -2.86
N ARG A 182 5.70 2.06 -1.65
CA ARG A 182 4.60 3.03 -1.41
C ARG A 182 4.78 4.29 -2.23
N ILE A 183 5.95 4.93 -2.14
CA ILE A 183 6.25 6.18 -2.85
C ILE A 183 6.20 5.96 -4.36
N ARG A 184 6.78 4.87 -4.85
CA ARG A 184 6.77 4.52 -6.28
C ARG A 184 5.34 4.34 -6.79
N LEU A 185 4.53 3.55 -6.08
CA LEU A 185 3.15 3.26 -6.47
C LEU A 185 2.28 4.51 -6.42
N LEU A 186 2.43 5.33 -5.37
CA LEU A 186 1.77 6.62 -5.25
C LEU A 186 2.11 7.54 -6.43
N GLN A 187 3.39 7.64 -6.81
CA GLN A 187 3.80 8.42 -7.98
C GLN A 187 3.24 7.87 -9.29
N GLU A 188 3.14 6.54 -9.41
CA GLU A 188 2.58 5.89 -10.59
C GLU A 188 1.09 6.21 -10.75
N TYR A 189 0.30 6.08 -9.68
CA TYR A 189 -1.13 6.42 -9.72
C TYR A 189 -1.36 7.90 -10.00
N ARG A 190 -0.57 8.80 -9.41
CA ARG A 190 -0.67 10.24 -9.70
C ARG A 190 -0.41 10.57 -11.18
N LYS A 191 0.41 9.78 -11.88
CA LYS A 191 0.68 9.98 -13.31
C LYS A 191 -0.41 9.37 -14.19
N LYS A 192 -0.92 8.19 -13.82
CA LYS A 192 -1.86 7.41 -14.65
C LYS A 192 -3.31 7.83 -14.46
N ILE A 193 -3.69 8.32 -13.29
CA ILE A 193 -5.08 8.54 -12.88
C ILE A 193 -5.24 10.01 -12.45
N PRO A 194 -5.72 10.89 -13.35
CA PRO A 194 -5.88 12.32 -13.08
C PRO A 194 -6.73 12.61 -11.84
N GLU A 195 -7.81 11.86 -11.63
CA GLU A 195 -8.74 12.00 -10.50
C GLU A 195 -8.05 11.68 -9.18
N PHE A 196 -7.16 10.68 -9.16
CA PHE A 196 -6.35 10.36 -7.98
C PHE A 196 -5.35 11.49 -7.69
N ASN A 197 -4.71 12.05 -8.72
CA ASN A 197 -3.81 13.18 -8.52
C ASN A 197 -4.55 14.42 -8.02
N GLU A 198 -5.74 14.72 -8.55
CA GLU A 198 -6.60 15.80 -8.08
C GLU A 198 -6.98 15.59 -6.61
N PHE A 199 -7.38 14.37 -6.25
CA PHE A 199 -7.66 14.01 -4.86
C PHE A 199 -6.46 14.29 -3.94
N ILE A 200 -5.25 13.84 -4.32
CA ILE A 200 -4.03 14.09 -3.53
C ILE A 200 -3.75 15.60 -3.40
N LEU A 201 -3.93 16.38 -4.46
CA LEU A 201 -3.76 17.83 -4.41
C LEU A 201 -4.77 18.49 -3.45
N LYS A 202 -6.03 18.04 -3.46
CA LYS A 202 -7.05 18.52 -2.52
C LYS A 202 -6.77 18.09 -1.09
N VAL A 203 -6.31 16.87 -0.83
CA VAL A 203 -5.85 16.44 0.51
C VAL A 203 -4.76 17.39 1.02
N LEU A 204 -3.73 17.65 0.19
CA LEU A 204 -2.60 18.51 0.56
C LEU A 204 -3.00 19.98 0.75
N ALA A 205 -3.93 20.48 -0.07
CA ALA A 205 -4.47 21.83 0.08
C ALA A 205 -5.31 21.97 1.37
N THR A 206 -6.09 20.95 1.73
CA THR A 206 -6.94 20.94 2.95
C THR A 206 -6.10 21.09 4.22
N ILE A 207 -4.91 20.50 4.25
CA ILE A 207 -4.00 20.55 5.40
C ILE A 207 -2.96 21.68 5.34
N ASP A 208 -3.13 22.63 4.41
CA ASP A 208 -2.23 23.77 4.20
C ASP A 208 -0.77 23.38 3.90
N CYS A 209 -0.54 22.22 3.28
CA CYS A 209 0.81 21.80 2.85
C CYS A 209 1.22 22.38 1.49
N LEU A 210 0.32 23.08 0.79
CA LEU A 210 0.59 23.74 -0.48
C LEU A 210 0.63 25.26 -0.29
N ASP A 211 1.76 25.87 -0.61
CA ASP A 211 1.95 27.33 -0.51
C ASP A 211 1.15 28.09 -1.56
N THR A 212 0.85 27.46 -2.70
CA THR A 212 0.24 28.12 -3.86
C THR A 212 -1.24 27.82 -4.05
N LEU A 213 -1.78 26.80 -3.36
CA LEU A 213 -3.13 26.30 -3.60
C LEU A 213 -3.94 26.24 -2.30
N THR A 214 -5.23 26.53 -2.39
CA THR A 214 -6.22 26.35 -1.32
C THR A 214 -7.54 25.82 -1.90
N ILE A 215 -8.50 25.49 -1.04
CA ILE A 215 -9.82 24.98 -1.42
C ILE A 215 -10.86 26.06 -1.14
N ASP A 216 -11.73 26.34 -2.11
CA ASP A 216 -12.86 27.24 -1.93
C ASP A 216 -14.03 26.58 -1.17
N ASN A 217 -15.11 27.32 -0.93
CA ASN A 217 -16.29 26.79 -0.23
C ASN A 217 -17.01 25.66 -1.00
N ASP A 218 -16.74 25.55 -2.30
CA ASP A 218 -17.36 24.58 -3.20
C ASP A 218 -16.49 23.31 -3.38
N GLY A 219 -15.28 23.28 -2.81
CA GLY A 219 -14.36 22.15 -2.91
C GLY A 219 -13.43 22.18 -4.12
N ASN A 220 -13.33 23.31 -4.84
CA ASN A 220 -12.43 23.49 -5.98
C ASN A 220 -11.05 23.97 -5.53
N LEU A 221 -10.03 23.53 -6.26
CA LEU A 221 -8.65 24.02 -6.07
C LEU A 221 -8.51 25.41 -6.69
N ILE A 222 -8.22 26.41 -5.87
CA ILE A 222 -7.93 27.78 -6.31
C ILE A 222 -6.50 28.17 -5.93
N LYS A 223 -5.93 29.10 -6.70
CA LYS A 223 -4.64 29.69 -6.38
C LYS A 223 -4.83 30.68 -5.21
N LYS A 224 -3.97 30.57 -4.20
CA LYS A 224 -3.91 31.51 -3.07
C LYS A 224 -3.56 32.93 -3.53
#